data_AF-A0A6M4H5V1-F1
#
_entry.id   AF-A0A6M4H5V1-F1
#
_cell.length_a   1.000
_cell.length_b   1.000
_cell.length_c   1.000
_cell.angle_alpha   90.00
_cell.angle_beta   90.00
_cell.angle_gamma   90.00
#
_symmetry.space_group_name_H-M   'P 1'
#
loop_
_entity.id
_entity.type
_entity.pdbx_description
1 polymer ?
#
loop_
_entity_poly.entity_id
_entity_poly.type
_entity_poly.pdbx_seq_one_letter_code
_entity_poly.pdbx_strand_id
1 'polypeptide(L)'
;MNRLIAVTGEAVRVGGALALFVALAAVAQPVPSGKVAAPAPAGTGIPPIELLLKNFPTGSDEEVRKRIGGKVDEPWITNTSAVRLSRAFNLSGAPIPAANTNAGMRTLKGADKLNYAYSAAEFRTWLTSKYGQPTLSLKSGPYGTAPQALKGRRGIILFHDVGWSDASGHMDLWDGQKVAGKEYFALAKQIHLWEPKATTTAAAAKTGILTATTNVRSGPSSSAAIVGNLERGTVVTITGAVTNNFYNIGNNRYVSATYVKLQ
;
A
#
# COMPACT_ATOMS: atom_id res chain seq x y z
N MET A 1 60.55 -16.78 2.09
CA MET A 1 61.00 -16.01 3.28
C MET A 1 59.81 -15.19 3.78
N ASN A 2 59.49 -15.40 5.06
CA ASN A 2 58.57 -14.75 6.02
C ASN A 2 57.15 -14.37 5.55
N ARG A 3 56.10 -15.13 5.92
CA ARG A 3 55.43 -15.34 7.25
C ARG A 3 54.67 -14.09 7.72
N LEU A 4 53.34 -14.07 7.61
CA LEU A 4 52.32 -14.49 8.59
C LEU A 4 52.30 -13.63 9.86
N ILE A 5 51.15 -13.00 10.16
CA ILE A 5 50.46 -13.12 11.46
C ILE A 5 48.96 -12.99 11.18
N ALA A 6 48.24 -14.05 11.55
CA ALA A 6 46.80 -14.09 11.73
C ALA A 6 46.47 -13.78 13.19
N VAL A 7 45.34 -13.13 13.46
CA VAL A 7 44.64 -13.13 14.75
C VAL A 7 43.15 -13.24 14.41
N THR A 8 42.67 -14.47 14.20
CA THR A 8 41.80 -15.23 15.12
C THR A 8 40.50 -14.53 15.49
N GLY A 9 39.46 -14.73 14.67
CA GLY A 9 38.07 -14.64 15.10
C GLY A 9 37.54 -16.05 15.30
N GLU A 10 37.55 -16.54 16.55
CA GLU A 10 36.96 -17.81 16.91
C GLU A 10 35.45 -17.80 16.66
N ALA A 11 34.97 -18.83 15.95
CA ALA A 11 33.56 -19.14 15.84
C ALA A 11 33.10 -19.83 17.13
N VAL A 12 32.30 -19.13 17.94
CA VAL A 12 31.46 -19.79 18.95
C VAL A 12 30.26 -20.41 18.22
N ARG A 13 30.30 -21.72 18.04
CA ARG A 13 29.14 -22.53 17.70
C ARG A 13 28.30 -22.74 18.96
N VAL A 14 27.07 -22.22 18.97
CA VAL A 14 25.98 -22.73 19.81
C VAL A 14 24.79 -23.06 18.91
N GLY A 15 24.45 -24.34 18.82
CA GLY A 15 23.10 -24.86 18.58
C GLY A 15 22.40 -24.52 17.25
N GLY A 16 22.48 -25.46 16.30
CA GLY A 16 21.32 -25.98 15.56
C GLY A 16 20.44 -25.03 14.74
N ALA A 17 20.74 -24.92 13.44
CA ALA A 17 19.82 -25.12 12.31
C ALA A 17 20.43 -24.47 11.04
N LEU A 18 20.67 -25.29 10.02
CA LEU A 18 21.16 -24.84 8.71
C LEU A 18 19.97 -24.22 7.95
N ALA A 19 19.83 -22.89 7.97
CA ALA A 19 18.90 -22.20 7.08
C ALA A 19 19.59 -21.96 5.74
N LEU A 20 19.21 -22.74 4.73
CA LEU A 20 19.60 -22.58 3.34
C LEU A 20 19.00 -21.27 2.80
N PHE A 21 19.78 -20.20 2.76
CA PHE A 21 19.38 -18.96 2.08
C PHE A 21 19.47 -19.16 0.57
N VAL A 22 18.35 -19.52 -0.06
CA VAL A 22 18.17 -19.34 -1.50
C VAL A 22 18.04 -17.85 -1.77
N ALA A 23 19.08 -17.24 -2.32
CA ALA A 23 19.01 -15.89 -2.86
C ALA A 23 18.04 -15.88 -4.04
N LEU A 24 16.80 -15.44 -3.81
CA LEU A 24 15.85 -15.17 -4.88
C LEU A 24 16.31 -13.87 -5.56
N ALA A 25 17.01 -14.00 -6.69
CA ALA A 25 17.28 -12.88 -7.57
C ALA A 25 15.95 -12.19 -7.93
N ALA A 26 15.87 -10.89 -7.68
CA ALA A 26 14.72 -10.08 -8.07
C ALA A 26 14.59 -10.10 -9.59
N VAL A 27 13.65 -10.89 -10.11
CA VAL A 27 13.22 -10.77 -11.50
C VAL A 27 12.50 -9.43 -11.62
N ALA A 28 13.13 -8.48 -12.32
CA ALA A 28 12.45 -7.28 -12.79
C ALA A 28 11.30 -7.71 -13.71
N GLN A 29 10.08 -7.60 -13.23
CA GLN A 29 8.88 -7.83 -14.04
C GLN A 29 8.74 -6.64 -15.02
N PRO A 30 8.60 -6.87 -16.34
CA PRO A 30 8.34 -5.78 -17.29
C PRO A 30 6.97 -5.15 -17.02
N VAL A 31 6.90 -3.81 -17.13
CA VAL A 31 5.65 -3.05 -17.01
C VAL A 31 4.84 -3.21 -18.30
N PRO A 32 3.57 -3.64 -18.26
CA PRO A 32 2.73 -3.71 -19.44
C PRO A 32 2.43 -2.30 -19.95
N SER A 33 2.82 -2.01 -21.18
CA SER A 33 2.45 -0.82 -21.94
C SER A 33 0.99 -0.97 -22.41
N GLY A 34 0.04 -0.60 -21.57
CA GLY A 34 -1.39 -0.60 -21.89
C GLY A 34 -2.12 0.49 -21.13
N LYS A 35 -3.15 1.09 -21.76
CA LYS A 35 -3.99 2.15 -21.16
C LYS A 35 -4.42 1.75 -19.74
N VAL A 36 -4.06 2.60 -18.77
CA VAL A 36 -4.38 2.42 -17.34
C VAL A 36 -5.90 2.45 -17.18
N ALA A 37 -6.48 1.37 -16.68
CA ALA A 37 -7.90 1.30 -16.35
C ALA A 37 -8.25 2.33 -15.26
N ALA A 38 -9.44 2.93 -15.36
CA ALA A 38 -9.92 3.94 -14.43
C ALA A 38 -9.90 3.45 -12.95
N PRO A 39 -9.60 4.33 -11.99
CA PRO A 39 -9.52 3.95 -10.58
C PRO A 39 -10.87 3.49 -10.04
N ALA A 40 -10.84 2.48 -9.16
CA ALA A 40 -12.01 1.99 -8.43
C ALA A 40 -12.71 3.10 -7.64
N PRO A 41 -14.03 3.01 -7.39
CA PRO A 41 -14.76 4.02 -6.62
C PRO A 41 -14.21 4.11 -5.18
N ALA A 42 -14.11 5.36 -4.69
CA ALA A 42 -13.59 5.68 -3.37
C ALA A 42 -14.43 5.03 -2.26
N GLY A 43 -13.84 4.07 -1.54
CA GLY A 43 -14.32 3.71 -0.21
C GLY A 43 -14.16 4.89 0.75
N THR A 44 -14.99 4.96 1.79
CA THR A 44 -14.97 6.02 2.82
C THR A 44 -13.81 5.90 3.82
N GLY A 45 -12.86 4.99 3.58
CA GLY A 45 -11.71 4.72 4.44
C GLY A 45 -10.41 4.58 3.65
N ILE A 46 -9.28 4.53 4.37
CA ILE A 46 -7.97 4.25 3.78
C ILE A 46 -8.05 2.91 3.02
N PRO A 47 -7.46 2.79 1.81
CA PRO A 47 -7.47 1.52 1.09
C PRO A 47 -6.91 0.36 1.93
N PRO A 48 -7.37 -0.89 1.69
CA PRO A 48 -6.82 -2.06 2.35
C PRO A 48 -5.29 -2.10 2.26
N ILE A 49 -4.62 -2.43 3.38
CA ILE A 49 -3.16 -2.41 3.46
C ILE A 49 -2.50 -3.31 2.40
N GLU A 50 -3.14 -4.41 2.02
CA GLU A 50 -2.63 -5.31 0.98
C GLU A 50 -2.56 -4.64 -0.41
N LEU A 51 -3.55 -3.80 -0.74
CA LEU A 51 -3.53 -3.05 -1.99
C LEU A 51 -2.47 -1.95 -1.95
N LEU A 52 -2.33 -1.27 -0.81
CA LEU A 52 -1.29 -0.28 -0.62
C LEU A 52 0.11 -0.91 -0.76
N LEU A 53 0.37 -2.02 -0.07
CA LEU A 53 1.65 -2.74 -0.14
C LEU A 53 1.95 -3.24 -1.56
N LYS A 54 0.96 -3.86 -2.22
CA LYS A 54 1.10 -4.33 -3.62
C LYS A 54 1.50 -3.21 -4.58
N ASN A 55 0.98 -2.00 -4.36
CA ASN A 55 1.15 -0.85 -5.24
C ASN A 55 2.24 0.12 -4.79
N PHE A 56 2.94 -0.17 -3.68
CA PHE A 56 4.00 0.68 -3.15
C PHE A 56 5.34 0.41 -3.86
N PRO A 57 5.91 1.39 -4.57
CA PRO A 57 7.15 1.16 -5.29
C PRO A 57 8.35 1.17 -4.34
N THR A 58 9.12 0.07 -4.37
CA THR A 58 10.41 -0.09 -3.69
C THR A 58 11.58 0.18 -4.65
N GLY A 59 12.78 0.32 -4.08
CA GLY A 59 14.01 0.74 -4.78
C GLY A 59 14.53 2.09 -4.24
N SER A 60 15.60 2.60 -4.82
CA SER A 60 16.13 3.94 -4.57
C SER A 60 15.16 5.04 -5.02
N ASP A 61 15.38 6.26 -4.52
CA ASP A 61 14.54 7.41 -4.87
C ASP A 61 14.60 7.74 -6.36
N GLU A 62 15.78 7.66 -6.97
CA GLU A 62 15.96 7.87 -8.40
C GLU A 62 15.22 6.81 -9.24
N GLU A 63 15.33 5.53 -8.86
CA GLU A 63 14.62 4.45 -9.57
C GLU A 63 13.10 4.62 -9.50
N VAL A 64 12.57 5.03 -8.34
CA VAL A 64 11.13 5.30 -8.19
C VAL A 64 10.70 6.47 -9.06
N ARG A 65 11.46 7.57 -9.07
CA ARG A 65 11.18 8.75 -9.89
C ARG A 65 11.15 8.40 -11.38
N LYS A 66 12.19 7.75 -11.89
CA LYS A 66 12.28 7.31 -13.28
C LYS A 66 11.15 6.35 -13.67
N ARG A 67 10.79 5.41 -12.79
CA ARG A 67 9.70 4.44 -13.03
C ARG A 67 8.33 5.12 -13.15
N ILE A 68 8.07 6.18 -12.38
CA ILE A 68 6.80 6.93 -12.45
C ILE A 68 6.81 7.92 -13.61
N GLY A 69 7.95 8.55 -13.88
CA GLY A 69 8.16 9.47 -15.00
C GLY A 69 7.31 10.74 -14.94
N GLY A 70 7.29 11.48 -16.05
CA GLY A 70 6.60 12.77 -16.13
C GLY A 70 7.26 13.81 -15.22
N LYS A 71 6.46 14.70 -14.62
CA LYS A 71 6.97 15.73 -13.70
C LYS A 71 7.44 15.18 -12.35
N VAL A 72 7.29 13.88 -12.11
CA VAL A 72 7.83 13.19 -10.92
C VAL A 72 9.30 12.84 -11.10
N ASP A 73 9.80 12.75 -12.34
CA ASP A 73 11.22 12.49 -12.60
C ASP A 73 12.07 13.76 -12.58
N GLU A 74 11.96 14.49 -11.48
CA GLU A 74 12.69 15.73 -11.29
C GLU A 74 13.76 15.57 -10.19
N PRO A 75 15.03 15.92 -10.43
CA PRO A 75 16.12 15.69 -9.48
C PRO A 75 15.95 16.40 -8.12
N TRP A 76 15.18 17.49 -8.08
CA TRP A 76 14.92 18.22 -6.84
C TRP A 76 13.99 17.46 -5.87
N ILE A 77 13.33 16.40 -6.33
CA ILE A 77 12.55 15.50 -5.47
C ILE A 77 13.50 14.48 -4.84
N THR A 78 14.15 14.89 -3.75
CA THR A 78 15.13 14.05 -3.03
C THR A 78 14.49 13.08 -2.04
N ASN A 79 13.30 13.41 -1.51
CA ASN A 79 12.54 12.53 -0.63
C ASN A 79 11.28 12.01 -1.34
N THR A 80 11.28 10.72 -1.70
CA THR A 80 10.17 10.14 -2.47
C THR A 80 9.07 9.50 -1.64
N SER A 81 9.08 9.62 -0.30
CA SER A 81 8.08 9.02 0.59
C SER A 81 6.63 9.32 0.17
N ALA A 82 6.32 10.61 -0.03
CA ALA A 82 5.00 11.05 -0.49
C ALA A 82 4.68 10.57 -1.91
N VAL A 83 5.68 10.47 -2.78
CA VAL A 83 5.53 9.98 -4.16
C VAL A 83 5.17 8.49 -4.16
N ARG A 84 5.85 7.68 -3.32
CA ARG A 84 5.58 6.24 -3.18
C ARG A 84 4.19 5.98 -2.63
N LEU A 85 3.80 6.70 -1.57
CA LEU A 85 2.44 6.63 -1.03
C LEU A 85 1.40 7.09 -2.06
N SER A 86 1.68 8.15 -2.81
CA SER A 86 0.79 8.60 -3.90
C SER A 86 0.55 7.51 -4.93
N ARG A 87 1.61 6.79 -5.36
CA ARG A 87 1.50 5.64 -6.27
C ARG A 87 0.61 4.55 -5.67
N ALA A 88 0.85 4.19 -4.41
CA ALA A 88 0.08 3.17 -3.70
C ALA A 88 -1.41 3.53 -3.64
N PHE A 89 -1.74 4.77 -3.26
CA PHE A 89 -3.12 5.26 -3.18
C PHE A 89 -3.82 5.31 -4.55
N ASN A 90 -3.14 5.86 -5.56
CA ASN A 90 -3.65 5.98 -6.93
C ASN A 90 -4.09 4.63 -7.50
N LEU A 91 -3.26 3.59 -7.33
CA LEU A 91 -3.54 2.25 -7.85
C LEU A 91 -4.43 1.40 -6.94
N SER A 92 -4.77 1.90 -5.74
CA SER A 92 -5.62 1.21 -4.76
C SER A 92 -7.04 1.77 -4.68
N GLY A 93 -7.48 2.53 -5.70
CA GLY A 93 -8.84 3.08 -5.75
C GLY A 93 -9.05 4.33 -4.90
N ALA A 94 -7.99 4.99 -4.46
CA ALA A 94 -8.05 6.24 -3.72
C ALA A 94 -7.15 7.29 -4.40
N PRO A 95 -7.54 7.82 -5.57
CA PRO A 95 -6.71 8.71 -6.35
C PRO A 95 -6.34 9.98 -5.57
N ILE A 96 -5.09 10.38 -5.72
CA ILE A 96 -4.54 11.61 -5.13
C ILE A 96 -5.19 12.83 -5.82
N PRO A 97 -5.69 13.81 -5.04
CA PRO A 97 -6.32 15.00 -5.60
C PRO A 97 -5.33 15.85 -6.41
N ALA A 98 -5.84 16.67 -7.33
CA ALA A 98 -5.01 17.66 -8.03
C ALA A 98 -4.65 18.82 -7.09
N ALA A 99 -3.55 19.52 -7.37
CA ALA A 99 -3.00 20.56 -6.48
C ALA A 99 -3.98 21.72 -6.19
N ASN A 100 -4.95 21.98 -7.07
CA ASN A 100 -5.89 23.10 -6.98
C ASN A 100 -7.24 22.77 -6.31
N THR A 101 -7.40 21.59 -5.69
CA THR A 101 -8.71 21.15 -5.18
C THR A 101 -8.95 21.43 -3.69
N ASN A 102 -8.42 22.53 -3.14
CA ASN A 102 -8.47 22.87 -1.69
C ASN A 102 -7.96 21.76 -0.75
N ALA A 103 -7.21 20.78 -1.28
CA ALA A 103 -6.73 19.62 -0.52
C ALA A 103 -5.48 19.94 0.34
N GLY A 104 -4.96 21.17 0.26
CA GLY A 104 -3.80 21.61 1.04
C GLY A 104 -2.50 20.86 0.72
N MET A 105 -2.43 20.17 -0.43
CA MET A 105 -1.33 19.29 -0.81
C MET A 105 -0.90 19.56 -2.25
N ARG A 106 0.37 19.93 -2.44
CA ARG A 106 0.94 20.16 -3.76
C ARG A 106 1.21 18.84 -4.44
N THR A 107 0.93 18.80 -5.74
CA THR A 107 1.10 17.59 -6.56
C THR A 107 1.68 17.88 -7.93
N LEU A 108 2.31 16.86 -8.50
CA LEU A 108 2.85 16.83 -9.85
C LEU A 108 2.18 15.73 -10.66
N LYS A 109 2.26 15.82 -11.99
CA LYS A 109 1.74 14.78 -12.89
C LYS A 109 2.82 13.74 -13.19
N GLY A 110 2.51 12.46 -12.92
CA GLY A 110 3.31 11.34 -13.42
C GLY A 110 3.16 11.15 -14.93
N ALA A 111 3.96 10.26 -15.52
CA ALA A 111 3.82 9.91 -16.95
C ALA A 111 2.43 9.30 -17.25
N ASP A 112 1.88 8.60 -16.27
CA ASP A 112 0.54 8.00 -16.26
C ASP A 112 -0.62 9.00 -16.09
N LYS A 113 -0.33 10.30 -16.04
CA LYS A 113 -1.28 11.41 -15.86
C LYS A 113 -1.99 11.44 -14.50
N LEU A 114 -1.58 10.62 -13.54
CA LEU A 114 -2.06 10.67 -12.16
C LEU A 114 -1.34 11.77 -11.36
N ASN A 115 -1.93 12.20 -10.25
CA ASN A 115 -1.33 13.21 -9.38
C ASN A 115 -0.44 12.54 -8.32
N TYR A 116 0.69 13.15 -8.01
CA TYR A 116 1.65 12.67 -7.01
C TYR A 116 2.03 13.79 -6.07
N ALA A 117 1.76 13.61 -4.79
CA ALA A 117 2.30 14.47 -3.76
C ALA A 117 3.81 14.25 -3.63
N TYR A 118 4.55 15.31 -3.35
CA TYR A 118 6.00 15.26 -3.18
C TYR A 118 6.48 15.78 -1.82
N SER A 119 5.56 16.26 -0.97
CA SER A 119 5.85 16.67 0.41
C SER A 119 5.21 15.70 1.41
N ALA A 120 6.02 15.05 2.24
CA ALA A 120 5.56 14.15 3.29
C ALA A 120 4.69 14.86 4.33
N ALA A 121 5.05 16.10 4.68
CA ALA A 121 4.30 16.91 5.65
C ALA A 121 2.89 17.26 5.12
N GLU A 122 2.79 17.64 3.85
CA GLU A 122 1.50 17.93 3.21
C GLU A 122 0.67 16.65 3.03
N PHE A 123 1.32 15.53 2.67
CA PHE A 123 0.66 14.24 2.59
C PHE A 123 0.07 13.83 3.95
N ARG A 124 0.80 14.01 5.05
CA ARG A 124 0.29 13.78 6.41
C ARG A 124 -0.92 14.64 6.72
N THR A 125 -0.88 15.93 6.40
CA THR A 125 -2.00 16.86 6.62
C THR A 125 -3.23 16.42 5.84
N TRP A 126 -3.06 16.09 4.56
CA TRP A 126 -4.12 15.56 3.72
C TRP A 126 -4.68 14.22 4.23
N LEU A 127 -3.81 13.27 4.60
CA LEU A 127 -4.19 11.97 5.15
C LEU A 127 -5.05 12.15 6.41
N THR A 128 -4.61 13.03 7.32
CA THR A 128 -5.33 13.35 8.56
C THR A 128 -6.68 14.01 8.28
N SER A 129 -6.71 14.98 7.37
CA SER A 129 -7.95 15.68 7.01
C SER A 129 -8.97 14.76 6.35
N LYS A 130 -8.52 13.86 5.46
CA LYS A 130 -9.40 12.98 4.69
C LYS A 130 -9.85 11.75 5.47
N TYR A 131 -8.96 11.15 6.26
CA TYR A 131 -9.19 9.85 6.88
C TYR A 131 -9.19 9.88 8.42
N GLY A 132 -8.96 11.04 9.02
CA GLY A 132 -8.94 11.23 10.45
C GLY A 132 -7.57 11.06 11.09
N GLN A 133 -7.54 11.20 12.41
CA GLN A 133 -6.33 11.06 13.22
C GLN A 133 -5.75 9.64 13.13
N PRO A 134 -4.42 9.48 13.36
CA PRO A 134 -3.81 8.17 13.43
C PRO A 134 -4.46 7.33 14.54
N THR A 135 -4.65 6.03 14.29
CA THR A 135 -5.24 5.08 15.23
C THR A 135 -4.28 4.70 16.36
N LEU A 136 -2.98 4.91 16.16
CA LEU A 136 -1.95 4.79 17.19
C LEU A 136 -1.00 5.99 17.10
N SER A 137 -0.66 6.57 18.25
CA SER A 137 0.39 7.58 18.37
C SER A 137 1.27 7.28 19.58
N LEU A 138 2.56 7.11 19.34
CA LEU A 138 3.59 6.91 20.35
C LEU A 138 4.48 8.16 20.37
N LYS A 139 4.84 8.66 21.55
CA LYS A 139 5.60 9.93 21.71
C LYS A 139 6.72 9.82 22.74
N SER A 140 7.40 8.68 22.75
CA SER A 140 8.37 8.28 23.78
C SER A 140 9.66 7.72 23.16
N GLY A 141 9.92 8.04 21.89
CA GLY A 141 11.13 7.61 21.22
C GLY A 141 12.38 8.39 21.69
N PRO A 142 13.56 8.09 21.12
CA PRO A 142 13.80 7.12 20.05
C PRO A 142 13.50 5.68 20.48
N TYR A 143 13.08 4.84 19.54
CA TYR A 143 12.57 3.49 19.84
C TYR A 143 13.62 2.39 19.63
N GLY A 144 14.66 2.64 18.84
CA GLY A 144 15.67 1.65 18.47
C GLY A 144 15.16 0.62 17.46
N THR A 145 14.07 -0.07 17.78
CA THR A 145 13.40 -1.08 16.95
C THR A 145 11.88 -0.87 16.94
N ALA A 146 11.15 -1.71 16.22
CA ALA A 146 9.69 -1.67 16.19
C ALA A 146 9.09 -1.86 17.60
N PRO A 147 8.34 -0.88 18.13
CA PRO A 147 7.74 -0.99 19.46
C PRO A 147 6.70 -2.11 19.53
N GLN A 148 6.59 -2.76 20.70
CA GLN A 148 5.58 -3.81 20.94
C GLN A 148 4.15 -3.36 20.64
N ALA A 149 3.85 -2.05 20.78
CA ALA A 149 2.55 -1.47 20.46
C ALA A 149 2.15 -1.61 18.97
N LEU A 150 3.10 -1.87 18.07
CA LEU A 150 2.86 -2.16 16.65
C LEU A 150 2.52 -3.63 16.37
N LYS A 151 2.69 -4.53 17.35
CA LYS A 151 2.44 -5.97 17.17
C LYS A 151 0.99 -6.21 16.76
N GLY A 152 0.81 -6.93 15.66
CA GLY A 152 -0.51 -7.26 15.11
C GLY A 152 -1.21 -6.10 14.38
N ARG A 153 -0.57 -4.93 14.27
CA ARG A 153 -1.10 -3.76 13.55
C ARG A 153 -0.46 -3.63 12.19
N ARG A 154 -1.16 -3.04 11.23
CA ARG A 154 -0.69 -2.84 9.84
C ARG A 154 -1.27 -1.55 9.30
N GLY A 155 -0.52 -0.78 8.53
CA GLY A 155 -1.03 0.50 8.05
C GLY A 155 0.02 1.44 7.47
N ILE A 156 -0.37 2.70 7.33
CA ILE A 156 0.55 3.77 6.95
C ILE A 156 1.25 4.23 8.22
N ILE A 157 2.57 4.09 8.26
CA ILE A 157 3.39 4.46 9.40
C ILE A 157 4.13 5.76 9.12
N LEU A 158 4.20 6.64 10.12
CA LEU A 158 4.99 7.86 10.10
C LEU A 158 6.02 7.78 11.22
N PHE A 159 7.29 7.94 10.85
CA PHE A 159 8.41 8.22 11.72
C PHE A 159 8.56 9.75 11.80
N HIS A 160 8.25 10.34 12.94
CA HIS A 160 8.21 11.80 13.10
C HIS A 160 9.24 12.29 14.12
N ASP A 161 9.73 13.52 13.91
CA ASP A 161 10.81 14.12 14.69
C ASP A 161 12.05 13.21 14.73
N VAL A 162 12.62 13.01 13.53
CA VAL A 162 13.80 12.16 13.27
C VAL A 162 15.11 12.95 13.22
N GLY A 163 15.08 14.24 13.57
CA GLY A 163 16.27 15.10 13.62
C GLY A 163 16.80 15.62 12.27
N TRP A 164 16.02 15.54 11.20
CA TRP A 164 16.42 16.06 9.88
C TRP A 164 16.10 17.57 9.75
N SER A 165 16.87 18.26 8.91
CA SER A 165 16.69 19.68 8.63
C SER A 165 15.74 19.97 7.46
N ASP A 166 15.55 19.00 6.57
CA ASP A 166 14.82 19.13 5.30
C ASP A 166 13.44 18.45 5.32
N ALA A 167 13.16 17.62 6.33
CA ALA A 167 11.84 17.03 6.56
C ALA A 167 11.59 16.74 8.04
N SER A 168 10.32 16.84 8.45
CA SER A 168 9.93 16.54 9.83
C SER A 168 9.80 15.04 10.11
N GLY A 169 9.96 14.19 9.10
CA GLY A 169 9.77 12.74 9.21
C GLY A 169 9.71 11.99 7.88
N HIS A 170 9.51 10.68 7.98
CA HIS A 170 9.33 9.75 6.87
C HIS A 170 8.04 8.97 7.00
N MET A 171 7.26 8.88 5.93
CA MET A 171 6.05 8.06 5.88
C MET A 171 6.24 6.86 4.96
N ASP A 172 5.73 5.71 5.38
CA ASP A 172 5.91 4.45 4.68
C ASP A 172 4.73 3.49 5.00
N LEU A 173 4.81 2.24 4.57
CA LEU A 173 3.83 1.19 4.90
C LEU A 173 4.42 0.18 5.87
N TRP A 174 3.69 -0.12 6.93
CA TRP A 174 3.98 -1.16 7.91
C TRP A 174 3.12 -2.39 7.65
N ASP A 175 3.76 -3.52 7.36
CA ASP A 175 3.08 -4.78 7.04
C ASP A 175 2.75 -5.64 8.28
N GLY A 176 3.10 -5.18 9.48
CA GLY A 176 2.95 -5.95 10.73
C GLY A 176 4.25 -6.57 11.24
N GLN A 177 5.28 -6.62 10.41
CA GLN A 177 6.59 -7.16 10.74
C GLN A 177 7.73 -6.22 10.33
N LYS A 178 7.61 -5.57 9.18
CA LYS A 178 8.59 -4.65 8.62
C LYS A 178 7.94 -3.49 7.88
N VAL A 179 8.76 -2.50 7.61
CA VAL A 179 8.42 -1.38 6.73
C VAL A 179 8.69 -1.78 5.27
N ALA A 180 7.83 -1.36 4.35
CA ALA A 180 7.95 -1.71 2.93
C ALA A 180 9.15 -1.05 2.25
N GLY A 181 9.38 0.24 2.53
CA GLY A 181 10.58 0.96 2.14
C GLY A 181 11.64 0.94 3.23
N LYS A 182 11.81 2.07 3.91
CA LYS A 182 12.87 2.28 4.92
C LYS A 182 12.29 2.67 6.26
N GLU A 183 12.76 2.01 7.31
CA GLU A 183 12.39 2.30 8.69
C GLU A 183 13.31 3.33 9.33
N TYR A 184 12.81 3.99 10.39
CA TYR A 184 13.55 4.98 11.16
C TYR A 184 13.25 4.91 12.67
N PHE A 185 13.02 3.70 13.22
CA PHE A 185 12.70 3.47 14.64
C PHE A 185 13.77 4.03 15.58
N ALA A 186 15.04 3.92 15.22
CA ALA A 186 16.16 4.42 16.02
C ALA A 186 16.24 5.96 16.09
N LEU A 187 15.63 6.68 15.15
CA LEU A 187 15.66 8.14 15.10
C LEU A 187 14.35 8.79 15.55
N ALA A 188 13.22 8.12 15.33
CA ALA A 188 11.91 8.71 15.52
C ALA A 188 11.60 8.95 17.00
N LYS A 189 11.40 10.21 17.40
CA LYS A 189 10.86 10.53 18.73
C LYS A 189 9.36 10.24 18.83
N GLN A 190 8.67 10.22 17.68
CA GLN A 190 7.24 9.94 17.59
C GLN A 190 6.94 8.95 16.46
N ILE A 191 6.01 8.02 16.71
CA ILE A 191 5.48 7.12 15.70
C ILE A 191 3.97 7.30 15.62
N HIS A 192 3.45 7.48 14.41
CA HIS A 192 2.02 7.49 14.15
C HIS A 192 1.66 6.38 13.17
N LEU A 193 0.55 5.69 13.40
CA LEU A 193 0.03 4.67 12.51
C LEU A 193 -1.41 4.98 12.14
N TRP A 194 -1.70 4.99 10.84
CA TRP A 194 -3.06 4.96 10.33
C TRP A 194 -3.37 3.55 9.83
N GLU A 195 -4.19 2.84 10.58
CA GLU A 195 -4.70 1.53 10.18
C GLU A 195 -5.88 1.74 9.23
N PRO A 196 -5.90 1.08 8.05
CA PRO A 196 -7.14 0.97 7.29
C PRO A 196 -8.23 0.42 8.20
N LYS A 197 -9.41 1.05 8.21
CA LYS A 197 -10.57 0.48 8.89
C LYS A 197 -10.68 -0.96 8.41
N ALA A 198 -10.77 -1.90 9.35
CA ALA A 198 -10.92 -3.31 9.02
C ALA A 198 -12.14 -3.45 8.10
N THR A 199 -11.91 -3.55 6.80
CA THR A 199 -12.76 -4.37 5.97
C THR A 199 -12.55 -5.74 6.57
N THR A 200 -13.58 -6.26 7.23
CA THR A 200 -13.65 -7.62 7.73
C THR A 200 -12.82 -8.50 6.81
N THR A 201 -11.75 -9.05 7.39
CA THR A 201 -10.70 -9.89 6.82
C THR A 201 -11.12 -10.50 5.50
N ALA A 202 -10.27 -10.41 4.47
CA ALA A 202 -10.40 -11.20 3.25
C ALA A 202 -10.89 -12.61 3.63
N ALA A 203 -12.19 -12.82 3.49
CA ALA A 203 -12.81 -14.06 3.90
C ALA A 203 -12.22 -15.12 2.98
N ALA A 204 -11.89 -16.29 3.52
CA ALA A 204 -11.51 -17.45 2.71
C ALA A 204 -12.40 -17.49 1.46
N ALA A 205 -11.79 -17.53 0.28
CA ALA A 205 -12.49 -17.38 -0.98
C ALA A 205 -13.66 -18.36 -1.02
N LYS A 206 -14.89 -17.83 -0.94
CA LYS A 206 -16.10 -18.65 -1.02
C LYS A 206 -16.45 -18.80 -2.48
N THR A 207 -16.95 -19.96 -2.91
CA THR A 207 -17.57 -20.08 -4.23
C THR A 207 -19.06 -19.86 -4.10
N GLY A 208 -19.67 -19.35 -5.16
CA GLY A 208 -21.11 -19.26 -5.28
C GLY A 208 -21.54 -19.58 -6.70
N ILE A 209 -22.72 -20.17 -6.85
CA ILE A 209 -23.33 -20.46 -8.14
C ILE A 209 -24.44 -19.44 -8.44
N LEU A 210 -24.47 -18.93 -9.68
CA LEU A 210 -25.50 -18.00 -10.10
C LEU A 210 -26.86 -18.69 -10.27
N THR A 211 -27.88 -18.21 -9.57
CA THR A 211 -29.26 -18.71 -9.69
C THR A 211 -30.03 -18.06 -10.84
N ALA A 212 -29.50 -16.97 -11.41
CA ALA A 212 -30.01 -16.29 -12.59
C ALA A 212 -28.89 -15.59 -13.36
N THR A 213 -29.14 -15.28 -14.64
CA THR A 213 -28.26 -14.41 -15.44
C THR A 213 -28.24 -13.01 -14.83
N THR A 214 -27.05 -12.45 -14.63
CA THR A 214 -26.88 -11.18 -13.91
C THR A 214 -25.81 -10.30 -14.55
N ASN A 215 -25.97 -8.99 -14.38
CA ASN A 215 -24.99 -8.02 -14.85
C ASN A 215 -23.77 -8.00 -13.92
N VAL A 216 -22.59 -7.99 -14.53
CA VAL A 216 -21.35 -7.65 -13.85
C VAL A 216 -21.21 -6.15 -13.85
N ARG A 217 -21.06 -5.55 -12.66
CA ARG A 217 -21.00 -4.10 -12.48
C ARG A 217 -19.64 -3.64 -12.00
N SER A 218 -19.31 -2.39 -12.30
CA SER A 218 -18.07 -1.72 -11.87
C SER A 218 -18.07 -1.31 -10.39
N GLY A 219 -19.20 -1.46 -9.70
CA GLY A 219 -19.35 -1.13 -8.28
C GLY A 219 -20.51 -1.89 -7.63
N PRO A 220 -20.57 -1.94 -6.29
CA PRO A 220 -21.59 -2.66 -5.54
C PRO A 220 -22.90 -1.86 -5.46
N SER A 221 -23.54 -1.61 -6.60
CA SER A 221 -24.81 -0.88 -6.69
C SER A 221 -25.55 -1.22 -7.98
N SER A 222 -26.89 -1.20 -7.96
CA SER A 222 -27.73 -1.30 -9.16
C SER A 222 -27.58 -0.11 -10.11
N SER A 223 -27.09 1.03 -9.62
CA SER A 223 -26.78 2.23 -10.41
C SER A 223 -25.36 2.23 -11.01
N ALA A 224 -24.49 1.30 -10.61
CA ALA A 224 -23.13 1.21 -11.15
C ALA A 224 -23.13 0.72 -12.61
N ALA A 225 -22.15 1.17 -13.40
CA ALA A 225 -22.05 0.82 -14.81
C ALA A 225 -21.94 -0.70 -15.02
N ILE A 226 -22.65 -1.20 -16.04
CA ILE A 226 -22.57 -2.60 -16.47
C ILE A 226 -21.30 -2.76 -17.29
N VAL A 227 -20.44 -3.69 -16.88
CA VAL A 227 -19.14 -3.99 -17.52
C VAL A 227 -19.10 -5.41 -18.11
N GLY A 228 -20.21 -6.13 -18.02
CA GLY A 228 -20.35 -7.48 -18.57
C GLY A 228 -21.61 -8.16 -18.05
N ASN A 229 -21.75 -9.43 -18.38
CA ASN A 229 -22.85 -10.28 -17.97
C ASN A 229 -22.32 -11.68 -17.64
N LEU A 230 -22.96 -12.37 -16.69
CA LEU A 230 -22.69 -13.76 -16.38
C LEU A 230 -24.00 -14.55 -16.38
N GLU A 231 -23.96 -15.74 -16.95
CA GLU A 231 -25.12 -16.60 -17.12
C GLU A 231 -25.44 -17.41 -15.86
N ARG A 232 -26.72 -17.77 -15.71
CA ARG A 232 -27.18 -18.72 -14.68
C ARG A 232 -26.30 -19.98 -14.69
N GLY A 233 -25.94 -20.48 -13.51
CA GLY A 233 -25.11 -21.68 -13.35
C GLY A 233 -23.61 -21.40 -13.33
N THR A 234 -23.17 -20.18 -13.69
CA THR A 234 -21.76 -19.80 -13.57
C THR A 234 -21.32 -19.85 -12.11
N VAL A 235 -20.19 -20.50 -11.85
CA VAL A 235 -19.53 -20.49 -10.55
C VAL A 235 -18.61 -19.28 -10.47
N VAL A 236 -18.75 -18.49 -9.41
CA VAL A 236 -17.95 -17.29 -9.14
C VAL A 236 -17.20 -17.44 -7.83
N THR A 237 -15.94 -17.00 -7.82
CA THR A 237 -15.17 -16.85 -6.59
C THR A 237 -15.51 -15.53 -5.94
N ILE A 238 -15.91 -15.56 -4.67
CA ILE A 238 -16.26 -14.39 -3.87
C ILE A 238 -15.04 -13.97 -3.07
N THR A 239 -14.50 -12.80 -3.42
CA THR A 239 -13.22 -12.30 -2.88
C THR A 239 -13.42 -11.27 -1.76
N GLY A 240 -14.66 -10.98 -1.36
CA GLY A 240 -14.97 -10.01 -0.32
C GLY A 240 -16.37 -10.17 0.27
N ALA A 241 -16.65 -9.46 1.36
CA ALA A 241 -17.97 -9.44 1.99
C ALA A 241 -19.04 -8.83 1.06
N VAL A 242 -20.30 -9.22 1.27
CA VAL A 242 -21.43 -8.58 0.60
C VAL A 242 -21.49 -7.10 0.98
N THR A 243 -21.59 -6.22 -0.01
CA THR A 243 -21.75 -4.77 0.18
C THR A 243 -22.94 -4.30 -0.65
N ASN A 244 -23.91 -3.61 -0.05
CA ASN A 244 -25.13 -3.14 -0.73
C ASN A 244 -25.85 -4.22 -1.56
N ASN A 245 -25.88 -5.46 -1.05
CA ASN A 245 -26.43 -6.62 -1.76
C ASN A 245 -25.68 -7.00 -3.05
N PHE A 246 -24.37 -6.79 -3.11
CA PHE A 246 -23.46 -7.25 -4.17
C PHE A 246 -22.26 -7.98 -3.60
N TYR A 247 -21.83 -9.05 -4.28
CA TYR A 247 -20.56 -9.73 -4.02
C TYR A 247 -19.46 -9.23 -4.97
N ASN A 248 -18.24 -9.07 -4.45
CA ASN A 248 -17.05 -8.83 -5.27
C ASN A 248 -16.52 -10.18 -5.78
N ILE A 249 -16.36 -10.30 -7.10
CA ILE A 249 -15.89 -11.51 -7.79
C ILE A 249 -14.45 -11.38 -8.31
N GLY A 250 -13.68 -10.46 -7.75
CA GLY A 250 -12.32 -10.12 -8.18
C GLY A 250 -12.29 -8.97 -9.19
N ASN A 251 -11.12 -8.34 -9.33
CA ASN A 251 -10.89 -7.21 -10.25
C ASN A 251 -11.93 -6.06 -10.14
N ASN A 252 -12.47 -5.82 -8.94
CA ASN A 252 -13.52 -4.83 -8.67
C ASN A 252 -14.76 -5.02 -9.57
N ARG A 253 -15.11 -6.28 -9.83
CA ARG A 253 -16.33 -6.66 -10.53
C ARG A 253 -17.32 -7.19 -9.52
N TYR A 254 -18.57 -6.75 -9.67
CA TYR A 254 -19.61 -7.01 -8.69
C TYR A 254 -20.81 -7.67 -9.35
N VAL A 255 -21.39 -8.67 -8.68
CA VAL A 255 -22.65 -9.32 -9.06
C VAL A 255 -23.64 -9.21 -7.92
N SER A 256 -24.94 -9.07 -8.23
CA SER A 256 -25.96 -8.96 -7.20
C SER A 256 -26.03 -10.23 -6.37
N ALA A 257 -25.94 -10.08 -5.04
CA ALA A 257 -25.99 -11.17 -4.08
C ALA A 257 -27.35 -11.91 -4.09
N THR A 258 -28.42 -11.23 -4.53
CA THR A 258 -29.73 -11.86 -4.79
C THR A 258 -29.64 -13.07 -5.70
N TYR A 259 -28.69 -13.07 -6.65
CA TYR A 259 -28.55 -14.12 -7.65
C TYR A 259 -27.38 -15.06 -7.38
N VAL A 260 -26.77 -15.04 -6.19
CA VAL A 260 -25.64 -15.92 -5.84
C VAL A 260 -26.05 -16.84 -4.69
N LYS A 261 -25.99 -18.15 -4.93
CA LYS A 261 -26.10 -19.17 -3.87
C LYS A 261 -24.69 -19.61 -3.48
N LEU A 262 -24.28 -19.31 -2.24
CA LEU A 262 -22.98 -19.73 -1.72
C LEU A 262 -22.90 -21.27 -1.59
N GLN A 263 -21.69 -21.80 -1.76
CA GLN A 263 -21.35 -23.21 -1.57
C GLN A 263 -20.53 -23.41 -0.30
#